data_AF-A0A268H9V5-F1
#
_entry.id   AF-A0A268H9V5-F1
#
_cell.length_a   1.000
_cell.length_b   1.000
_cell.length_c   1.000
_cell.angle_alpha   90.00
_cell.angle_beta   90.00
_cell.angle_gamma   90.00
#
_symmetry.space_group_name_H-M   'P 1'
#
loop_
_entity.id
_entity.type
_entity.pdbx_description
1 polymer ?
#
loop_
_entity_poly.entity_id
_entity_poly.type
_entity_poly.pdbx_seq_one_letter_code
_entity_poly.pdbx_strand_id
1 'polypeptide(L)'
;MKTFLITTAAATLLLSGVTLLLSGVTLLLSGVTLNTDHSQQNDNASLIQNNETKLEDYTEYEVLNEKVNIQKYQTKVETDNKNTRILIMSDDEDQEQYKSIFIKDTNRLKIIEFKRGLIFNEELKK
;
A
#
# COMPACT_ATOMS: atom_id res chain seq x y z
N MET A 1 28.79 -32.24 -40.89
CA MET A 1 29.09 -31.59 -39.59
C MET A 1 29.83 -30.31 -39.89
N LYS A 2 29.22 -29.15 -39.59
CA LYS A 2 29.87 -27.84 -39.67
C LYS A 2 29.67 -27.18 -38.31
N THR A 3 30.77 -27.09 -37.59
CA THR A 3 30.93 -26.68 -36.20
C THR A 3 31.19 -25.19 -36.08
N PHE A 4 30.53 -24.57 -35.08
CA PHE A 4 30.87 -23.36 -34.30
C PHE A 4 31.17 -22.07 -35.12
N LEU A 5 30.57 -20.92 -34.82
CA LEU A 5 30.85 -20.06 -33.65
C LEU A 5 29.62 -19.19 -33.33
N ILE A 6 29.18 -19.22 -32.07
CA ILE A 6 28.26 -18.24 -31.48
C ILE A 6 29.12 -17.17 -30.82
N THR A 7 29.26 -16.02 -31.48
CA THR A 7 29.91 -14.85 -30.90
C THR A 7 28.86 -14.06 -30.11
N THR A 8 28.76 -14.36 -28.83
CA THR A 8 28.04 -13.53 -27.85
C THR A 8 28.84 -12.26 -27.59
N ALA A 9 28.38 -11.12 -28.09
CA ALA A 9 28.82 -9.82 -27.61
C ALA A 9 27.71 -9.25 -26.70
N ALA A 10 27.84 -9.47 -25.40
CA ALA A 10 27.04 -8.79 -24.39
C ALA A 10 27.54 -7.35 -24.29
N ALA A 11 26.86 -6.42 -24.96
CA ALA A 11 27.05 -4.99 -24.77
C ALA A 11 25.94 -4.47 -23.86
N THR A 12 26.08 -4.65 -22.55
CA THR A 12 25.27 -3.91 -21.57
C THR A 12 25.78 -2.47 -21.52
N LEU A 13 25.13 -1.58 -22.27
CA LEU A 13 25.26 -0.15 -22.05
C LEU A 13 24.59 0.17 -20.71
N LEU A 14 25.41 0.44 -19.70
CA LEU A 14 24.95 1.00 -18.43
C LEU A 14 24.26 2.33 -18.72
N LEU A 15 22.94 2.40 -18.49
CA LEU A 15 22.21 3.66 -18.44
C LEU A 15 22.71 4.46 -17.24
N SER A 16 23.75 5.26 -17.43
CA SER A 16 24.07 6.36 -16.51
C SER A 16 23.07 7.48 -16.76
N GLY A 17 21.95 7.45 -16.03
CA GLY A 17 20.88 8.43 -16.12
C GLY A 17 20.34 8.83 -14.76
N VAL A 18 20.88 9.93 -14.23
CA VAL A 18 20.29 10.86 -13.24
C VAL A 18 20.00 10.32 -11.83
N THR A 19 20.97 10.47 -10.92
CA THR A 19 20.68 10.71 -9.50
C THR A 19 20.94 12.17 -9.18
N LEU A 20 19.87 12.97 -9.18
CA LEU A 20 19.89 14.33 -8.66
C LEU A 20 19.61 14.30 -7.15
N LEU A 21 20.60 14.83 -6.42
CA LEU A 21 20.50 15.51 -5.12
C LEU A 21 20.22 14.64 -3.89
N LEU A 22 21.30 14.26 -3.20
CA LEU A 22 21.28 14.19 -1.73
C LEU A 22 22.59 14.77 -1.17
N SER A 23 22.42 15.68 -0.20
CA SER A 23 23.44 16.16 0.74
C SER A 23 24.65 16.89 0.17
N GLY A 24 24.42 18.10 -0.35
CA GLY A 24 25.33 19.21 -0.04
C GLY A 24 25.05 19.68 1.40
N VAL A 25 25.94 20.28 2.19
CA VAL A 25 27.19 20.97 1.90
C VAL A 25 27.96 21.04 3.23
N THR A 26 29.23 20.63 3.16
CA THR A 26 30.45 20.96 3.94
C THR A 26 30.41 21.20 5.46
N LEU A 27 31.28 20.44 6.16
CA LEU A 27 31.97 20.86 7.39
C LEU A 27 32.54 22.27 7.25
N LEU A 28 32.19 23.19 8.13
CA LEU A 28 33.12 24.23 8.57
C LEU A 28 32.96 24.49 10.08
N LEU A 29 34.11 24.35 10.74
CA LEU A 29 34.44 24.83 12.06
C LEU A 29 34.35 26.37 12.07
N SER A 30 33.84 26.96 13.15
CA SER A 30 33.88 28.39 13.50
C SER A 30 32.73 29.28 12.98
N GLY A 31 31.77 29.53 13.87
CA GLY A 31 31.19 30.86 14.10
C GLY A 31 30.03 31.31 13.21
N VAL A 32 29.00 31.87 13.89
CA VAL A 32 27.96 32.80 13.38
C VAL A 32 26.82 32.14 12.59
N THR A 33 25.52 32.38 12.81
CA THR A 33 24.59 32.95 13.84
C THR A 33 23.17 32.51 13.36
N LEU A 34 22.03 32.58 14.07
CA LEU A 34 21.41 33.58 14.92
C LEU A 34 20.39 32.88 15.84
N ASN A 35 20.47 33.17 17.13
CA ASN A 35 19.39 32.90 18.07
C ASN A 35 18.24 33.91 17.88
N THR A 36 17.11 33.56 18.50
CA THR A 36 15.93 34.37 18.91
C THR A 36 14.75 34.08 17.97
N ASP A 37 13.71 33.36 18.41
CA ASP A 37 12.92 33.65 19.61
C ASP A 37 12.20 32.43 20.20
N HIS A 38 11.93 32.52 21.51
CA HIS A 38 11.28 31.51 22.34
C HIS A 38 9.77 31.40 22.04
N SER A 39 9.26 30.19 21.82
CA SER A 39 7.87 29.83 22.10
C SER A 39 7.80 28.34 22.43
N GLN A 40 7.54 28.07 23.71
CA GLN A 40 7.35 26.75 24.30
C GLN A 40 6.21 26.02 23.58
N GLN A 41 6.54 25.05 22.73
CA GLN A 41 5.54 24.12 22.20
C GLN A 41 5.55 22.87 23.08
N ASN A 42 4.49 22.79 23.86
CA ASN A 42 4.13 21.72 24.76
C ASN A 42 3.87 20.46 23.91
N ASP A 43 4.88 19.60 23.77
CA ASP A 43 4.73 18.28 23.16
C ASP A 43 3.96 17.37 24.12
N ASN A 44 2.66 17.65 24.27
CA ASN A 44 1.70 16.63 24.63
C ASN A 44 1.66 15.65 23.47
N ALA A 45 2.54 14.65 23.53
CA ALA A 45 2.42 13.44 22.74
C ALA A 45 1.05 12.84 23.04
N SER A 46 0.07 13.21 22.21
CA SER A 46 -1.24 12.60 22.16
C SER A 46 -1.01 11.11 22.05
N LEU A 47 -1.42 10.38 23.08
CA LEU A 47 -1.54 8.94 23.04
C LEU A 47 -2.61 8.64 21.98
N ILE A 48 -2.21 8.54 20.72
CA ILE A 48 -3.03 7.95 19.67
C ILE A 48 -3.23 6.51 20.12
N GLN A 49 -4.38 6.22 20.74
CA GLN A 49 -4.88 4.87 20.85
C GLN A 49 -5.10 4.37 19.42
N ASN A 50 -4.10 3.68 18.88
CA ASN A 50 -4.24 2.85 17.69
C ASN A 50 -5.21 1.71 18.05
N ASN A 51 -6.50 1.99 17.96
CA ASN A 51 -7.51 0.93 17.91
C ASN A 51 -7.43 0.34 16.50
N GLU A 52 -6.40 -0.47 16.25
CA GLU A 52 -6.30 -1.26 15.03
C GLU A 52 -7.49 -2.22 15.02
N THR A 53 -8.48 -1.91 14.19
CA THR A 53 -9.63 -2.81 13.99
C THR A 53 -9.12 -4.02 13.24
N LYS A 54 -9.38 -5.22 13.77
CA LYS A 54 -8.93 -6.44 13.10
C LYS A 54 -9.76 -6.67 11.86
N LEU A 55 -9.15 -7.25 10.82
CA LEU A 55 -9.85 -7.53 9.57
C LEU A 55 -11.05 -8.47 9.80
N GLU A 56 -10.92 -9.37 10.77
CA GLU A 56 -11.95 -10.30 11.24
C GLU A 56 -13.19 -9.60 11.82
N ASP A 57 -13.05 -8.35 12.30
CA ASP A 57 -14.14 -7.59 12.90
C ASP A 57 -15.06 -6.95 11.83
N TYR A 58 -14.66 -7.01 10.56
CA TYR A 58 -15.44 -6.45 9.46
C TYR A 58 -16.62 -7.35 9.11
N THR A 59 -17.79 -6.74 8.92
CA THR A 59 -19.04 -7.44 8.57
C THR A 59 -18.91 -8.27 7.29
N GLU A 60 -18.09 -7.81 6.36
CA GLU A 60 -17.82 -8.46 5.08
C GLU A 60 -16.77 -9.59 5.16
N TYR A 61 -16.10 -9.80 6.31
CA TYR A 61 -14.96 -10.70 6.43
C TYR A 61 -15.30 -12.14 6.04
N GLU A 62 -16.38 -12.71 6.58
CA GLU A 62 -16.72 -14.11 6.33
C GLU A 62 -16.92 -14.38 4.84
N VAL A 63 -17.61 -13.47 4.14
CA VAL A 63 -17.85 -13.59 2.69
C VAL A 63 -16.58 -13.36 1.89
N LEU A 64 -15.72 -12.42 2.30
CA LEU A 64 -14.41 -12.24 1.66
C LEU A 64 -13.55 -13.50 1.83
N ASN A 65 -13.54 -14.10 3.02
CA ASN A 65 -12.81 -15.33 3.26
C ASN A 65 -13.37 -16.52 2.47
N GLU A 66 -14.70 -16.62 2.34
CA GLU A 66 -15.36 -17.66 1.54
C GLU A 66 -15.06 -17.50 0.04
N LYS A 67 -15.22 -16.29 -0.52
CA LYS A 67 -15.16 -16.06 -1.96
C LYS A 67 -13.76 -15.96 -2.51
N VAL A 68 -12.83 -15.37 -1.74
CA VAL A 68 -11.46 -15.14 -2.22
C VAL A 68 -10.38 -15.68 -1.29
N ASN A 69 -10.71 -16.22 -0.11
CA ASN A 69 -9.72 -16.64 0.89
C ASN A 69 -8.75 -15.49 1.23
N ILE A 70 -9.33 -14.41 1.77
CA ILE A 70 -8.63 -13.16 2.07
C ILE A 70 -7.37 -13.34 2.92
N GLN A 71 -7.29 -14.40 3.74
CA GLN A 71 -6.12 -14.73 4.55
C GLN A 71 -4.85 -15.05 3.72
N LYS A 72 -5.00 -15.37 2.43
CA LYS A 72 -3.88 -15.59 1.50
C LYS A 72 -3.27 -14.29 0.97
N TYR A 73 -3.91 -13.15 1.20
CA TYR A 73 -3.54 -11.88 0.61
C TYR A 73 -3.16 -10.85 1.67
N GLN A 74 -2.20 -10.00 1.33
CA GLN A 74 -1.90 -8.81 2.09
C GLN A 74 -3.05 -7.82 1.85
N THR A 75 -3.76 -7.45 2.90
CA THR A 75 -4.94 -6.57 2.79
C THR A 75 -4.62 -5.17 3.28
N LYS A 76 -4.82 -4.18 2.42
CA LYS A 76 -4.71 -2.76 2.74
C LYS A 76 -6.09 -2.11 2.75
N VAL A 77 -6.37 -1.35 3.79
CA VAL A 77 -7.57 -0.51 3.88
C VAL A 77 -7.29 0.81 3.15
N GLU A 78 -7.81 0.97 1.93
CA GLU A 78 -7.67 2.22 1.17
C GLU A 78 -8.66 3.30 1.63
N THR A 79 -9.83 2.87 2.08
CA THR A 79 -10.86 3.78 2.59
C THR A 79 -11.68 3.05 3.63
N ASP A 80 -11.91 3.69 4.77
CA ASP A 80 -12.92 3.29 5.72
C ASP A 80 -13.61 4.54 6.27
N ASN A 81 -14.81 4.82 5.77
CA ASN A 81 -15.61 5.97 6.22
C ASN A 81 -17.03 5.52 6.60
N LYS A 82 -17.91 6.48 6.91
CA LYS A 82 -19.26 6.18 7.39
C LYS A 82 -20.11 5.39 6.38
N ASN A 83 -19.87 5.56 5.07
CA ASN A 83 -20.69 4.99 4.02
C ASN A 83 -20.04 3.77 3.36
N THR A 84 -18.72 3.80 3.17
CA THR A 84 -18.02 2.82 2.34
C THR A 84 -16.70 2.38 2.97
N ARG A 85 -16.39 1.09 2.85
CA ARG A 85 -15.06 0.53 3.05
C ARG A 85 -14.51 -0.04 1.75
N ILE A 86 -13.25 0.25 1.43
CA ILE A 86 -12.53 -0.27 0.27
C ILE A 86 -11.28 -0.97 0.76
N LEU A 87 -11.15 -2.25 0.43
CA LEU A 87 -9.96 -3.05 0.71
C LEU A 87 -9.28 -3.44 -0.60
N ILE A 88 -7.96 -3.36 -0.63
CA ILE A 88 -7.12 -3.88 -1.71
C ILE A 88 -6.38 -5.10 -1.17
N MET A 89 -6.44 -6.18 -1.93
CA MET A 89 -5.84 -7.48 -1.60
C MET A 89 -4.75 -7.78 -2.63
N SER A 90 -3.50 -7.81 -2.16
CA SER A 90 -2.33 -8.11 -2.97
C SER A 90 -1.78 -9.49 -2.66
N ASP A 91 -1.20 -10.15 -3.66
CA ASP A 91 -0.44 -11.39 -3.46
C ASP A 91 0.95 -11.12 -2.84
N ASP A 92 1.72 -12.18 -2.66
CA ASP A 92 3.06 -12.16 -2.07
C ASP A 92 4.11 -11.43 -2.93
N GLU A 93 3.77 -11.12 -4.19
CA GLU A 93 4.56 -10.29 -5.10
C GLU A 93 4.08 -8.81 -5.11
N ASP A 94 3.27 -8.42 -4.12
CA ASP A 94 2.63 -7.11 -3.97
C ASP A 94 1.72 -6.72 -5.15
N GLN A 95 1.29 -7.68 -5.98
CA GLN A 95 0.41 -7.42 -7.12
C GLN A 95 -1.05 -7.41 -6.67
N GLU A 96 -1.75 -6.30 -6.90
CA GLU A 96 -3.17 -6.17 -6.57
C GLU A 96 -4.02 -7.19 -7.34
N GLN A 97 -4.61 -8.17 -6.62
CA GLN A 97 -5.43 -9.22 -7.23
C GLN A 97 -6.92 -8.92 -7.12
N TYR A 98 -7.35 -8.36 -5.98
CA TYR A 98 -8.75 -8.04 -5.74
C TYR A 98 -8.94 -6.68 -5.08
N LYS A 99 -10.12 -6.11 -5.34
CA LYS A 99 -10.66 -4.96 -4.64
C LYS A 99 -12.03 -5.33 -4.09
N SER A 100 -12.26 -5.07 -2.80
CA SER A 100 -13.61 -5.09 -2.24
C SER A 100 -14.15 -3.67 -2.09
N ILE A 101 -15.46 -3.52 -2.24
CA ILE A 101 -16.18 -2.30 -1.94
C ILE A 101 -17.40 -2.70 -1.11
N PHE A 102 -17.39 -2.35 0.16
CA PHE A 102 -18.48 -2.60 1.08
C PHE A 102 -19.25 -1.30 1.33
N ILE A 103 -20.52 -1.28 0.94
CA ILE A 103 -21.44 -0.15 1.11
C ILE A 103 -22.23 -0.40 2.40
N LYS A 104 -21.86 0.29 3.48
CA LYS A 104 -22.36 0.06 4.85
C LYS A 104 -23.85 0.31 4.97
N ASP A 105 -24.36 1.35 4.31
CA ASP A 105 -25.77 1.76 4.39
C ASP A 105 -26.73 0.68 3.86
N THR A 106 -26.28 -0.08 2.86
CA THR A 106 -27.09 -1.15 2.22
C THR A 106 -26.61 -2.55 2.59
N ASN A 107 -25.59 -2.65 3.45
CA ASN A 107 -24.89 -3.89 3.76
C ASN A 107 -24.45 -4.66 2.51
N ARG A 108 -24.08 -3.95 1.43
CA ARG A 108 -23.79 -4.55 0.12
C ARG A 108 -22.30 -4.69 -0.08
N LEU A 109 -21.86 -5.89 -0.42
CA LEU A 109 -20.48 -6.19 -0.75
C LEU A 109 -20.32 -6.41 -2.25
N LYS A 110 -19.35 -5.71 -2.83
CA LYS A 110 -18.83 -5.96 -4.17
C LYS A 110 -17.41 -6.50 -4.07
N ILE A 111 -17.10 -7.55 -4.82
CA ILE A 111 -15.73 -8.06 -4.98
C ILE A 111 -15.38 -8.00 -6.47
N ILE A 112 -14.29 -7.33 -6.78
CA ILE A 112 -13.75 -7.16 -8.12
C ILE A 112 -12.39 -7.85 -8.16
N GLU A 113 -12.22 -8.79 -9.08
CA GLU A 113 -10.92 -9.33 -9.47
C GLU A 113 -10.32 -8.42 -10.55
N PHE A 114 -9.10 -7.92 -10.41
CA PHE A 114 -8.57 -6.91 -11.34
C PHE A 114 -8.48 -7.41 -12.79
N LYS A 115 -8.21 -8.71 -12.99
CA LYS A 115 -8.09 -9.32 -14.33
C LYS A 115 -9.42 -9.73 -14.95
N ARG A 116 -10.45 -10.00 -14.14
CA ARG A 116 -11.72 -10.60 -14.60
C ARG A 116 -12.95 -9.72 -14.37
N GLY A 117 -12.84 -8.67 -13.57
CA GLY A 117 -13.92 -7.75 -13.25
C GLY A 117 -14.74 -8.17 -12.03
N LEU A 118 -16.01 -7.75 -11.99
CA LEU A 118 -16.92 -7.98 -10.86
C LEU A 118 -17.27 -9.46 -10.74
N ILE A 119 -16.93 -10.08 -9.60
CA ILE A 119 -17.18 -11.50 -9.32
C ILE A 119 -18.21 -11.73 -8.21
N PHE A 120 -18.52 -10.70 -7.41
CA PHE A 120 -19.54 -10.75 -6.37
C PHE A 120 -20.20 -9.39 -6.20
N ASN A 121 -21.53 -9.34 -6.00
CA ASN A 121 -22.29 -8.10 -5.81
C ASN A 121 -23.64 -8.37 -5.13
N GLU A 122 -23.62 -8.64 -3.83
CA GLU A 122 -24.83 -8.99 -3.08
C GLU A 122 -24.96 -8.20 -1.78
N GLU A 123 -26.19 -8.10 -1.29
CA GLU A 123 -26.47 -7.64 0.07
C GLU A 123 -26.21 -8.78 1.03
N LEU A 124 -25.39 -8.50 2.05
CA LEU A 124 -25.11 -9.45 3.10
C LEU A 124 -26.32 -9.52 4.02
N LYS A 125 -26.88 -10.72 4.21
CA LYS A 125 -27.92 -10.93 5.20
C LYS A 125 -27.26 -11.02 6.57
N LYS A 126 -27.82 -10.29 7.54
CA LYS A 126 -27.42 -10.39 8.95
C LYS A 126 -27.97 -11.66 9.57
#